data_AF-A0A1H9TLD3-F1
#
_entry.id   AF-A0A1H9TLD3-F1
#
_cell.length_a   1.000
_cell.length_b   1.000
_cell.length_c   1.000
_cell.angle_alpha   90.00
_cell.angle_beta   90.00
_cell.angle_gamma   90.00
#
_symmetry.space_group_name_H-M   'P 1'
#
loop_
_entity.id
_entity.type
_entity.pdbx_description
1 polymer ?
#
loop_
_entity_poly.entity_id
_entity_poly.type
_entity_poly.pdbx_seq_one_letter_code
_entity_poly.pdbx_strand_id
1 'polypeptide(L)' 'MLINYILVAIIFIFLSWEFYSYKKAKKQGNAVVIRPLYDIGAVVVFLLALYGIFTNQSYDEIVRLVENLFR' A
#
# COMPACT_ATOMS: atom_id res chain seq x y z
N MET A 1 -16.82 2.25 -3.13
CA MET A 1 -16.23 1.25 -4.06
C MET A 1 -15.21 1.84 -5.01
N LEU A 2 -15.56 2.84 -5.83
CA LEU A 2 -14.61 3.47 -6.78
C LEU A 2 -13.29 3.92 -6.10
N ILE A 3 -13.41 4.50 -4.90
CA ILE A 3 -12.26 4.95 -4.10
C ILE A 3 -11.30 3.80 -3.77
N ASN A 4 -11.80 2.60 -3.43
CA ASN A 4 -10.96 1.45 -3.11
C ASN A 4 -10.15 0.99 -4.33
N TYR A 5 -10.79 0.96 -5.52
CA TYR A 5 -10.10 0.61 -6.77
C TYR A 5 -8.99 1.62 -7.10
N ILE A 6 -9.25 2.91 -6.91
CA ILE A 6 -8.25 3.97 -7.10
C ILE A 6 -7.10 3.81 -6.10
N LEU A 7 -7.40 3.55 -4.82
CA LEU A 7 -6.41 3.31 -3.77
C LEU A 7 -5.49 2.13 -4.11
N VAL A 8 -6.08 0.98 -4.49
CA VAL A 8 -5.32 -0.20 -4.90
C VAL A 8 -4.44 0.12 -6.10
N ALA A 9 -4.95 0.82 -7.12
CA ALA A 9 -4.17 1.19 -8.30
C ALA A 9 -2.98 2.11 -7.96
N ILE A 10 -3.20 3.15 -7.14
CA ILE A 10 -2.15 4.08 -6.72
C ILE A 10 -1.07 3.35 -5.91
N ILE A 11 -1.47 2.55 -4.93
CA ILE A 11 -0.53 1.84 -4.06
C ILE A 11 0.24 0.79 -4.87
N PHE A 12 -0.41 0.11 -5.82
CA PHE A 12 0.25 -0.84 -6.70
C PHE A 12 1.31 -0.17 -7.58
N ILE A 13 1.01 0.99 -8.16
CA ILE A 13 1.98 1.77 -8.95
C ILE A 13 3.14 2.21 -8.05
N PHE A 14 2.85 2.71 -6.85
CA PHE A 14 3.85 3.14 -5.89
C PHE A 14 4.80 1.99 -5.51
N LEU A 15 4.27 0.85 -5.07
CA LEU A 15 5.06 -0.33 -4.69
C LEU A 15 5.86 -0.88 -5.88
N SER A 16 5.28 -0.90 -7.08
CA SER A 16 5.97 -1.35 -8.30
C SER A 16 7.13 -0.43 -8.66
N TRP A 17 6.93 0.88 -8.56
CA TRP A 17 7.96 1.89 -8.79
C TRP A 17 9.09 1.76 -7.78
N GLU A 18 8.74 1.61 -6.50
CA GLU A 18 9.70 1.46 -5.42
C GLU A 18 10.54 0.21 -5.66
N PHE A 19 9.91 -0.94 -5.89
CA PHE A 19 10.59 -2.20 -6.19
C PHE A 19 11.52 -2.09 -7.41
N TYR A 20 11.07 -1.39 -8.46
CA TYR A 20 11.91 -1.13 -9.64
C TYR A 20 13.11 -0.24 -9.31
N SER A 21 12.91 0.81 -8.52
CA SER A 21 13.96 1.72 -8.04
C SER A 21 14.98 0.97 -7.19
N TYR A 22 14.53 0.13 -6.24
CA TYR A 22 15.38 -0.75 -5.43
C TYR A 22 16.23 -1.66 -6.31
N LYS A 23 15.62 -2.33 -7.29
CA LYS A 23 16.32 -3.25 -8.19
C LYS A 23 17.35 -2.51 -9.05
N LYS A 24 17.01 -1.31 -9.54
CA LYS A 24 17.90 -0.46 -10.33
C LYS A 24 19.07 0.07 -9.49
N ALA A 25 18.81 0.57 -8.29
CA ALA A 25 19.82 1.11 -7.39
C ALA A 25 20.79 0.03 -6.90
N LYS A 26 20.28 -1.17 -6.60
CA LYS A 26 21.11 -2.36 -6.29
C LYS A 26 22.06 -2.73 -7.44
N LYS A 27 21.61 -2.60 -8.70
CA LYS A 27 22.44 -2.87 -9.88
C LYS A 27 23.50 -1.78 -10.14
N GLN A 28 23.25 -0.55 -9.70
CA GLN A 28 24.13 0.61 -9.90
C GLN A 28 25.12 0.83 -8.74
N GLY A 29 25.06 0.02 -7.68
CA GLY A 29 25.95 0.16 -6.52
C GLY A 29 25.70 1.41 -5.67
N ASN A 30 24.56 2.09 -5.89
CA ASN A 30 24.20 3.30 -5.15
C ASN A 30 23.65 2.94 -3.76
N ALA A 31 23.90 3.82 -2.79
CA ALA A 31 23.31 3.71 -1.47
C ALA A 31 21.78 3.76 -1.59
N VAL A 32 21.13 2.67 -1.19
CA VAL A 32 19.67 2.56 -1.20
C VAL A 32 19.15 3.04 0.14
N VAL A 33 18.42 4.15 0.15
CA VAL A 33 17.71 4.61 1.36
C VAL A 33 16.48 3.74 1.51
N ILE A 34 16.60 2.68 2.30
CA ILE A 34 15.49 1.78 2.60
C ILE A 34 14.62 2.42 3.68
N ARG A 35 13.32 2.53 3.44
CA ARG A 35 12.34 3.03 4.44
C ARG A 35 11.39 1.90 4.84
N PRO A 36 11.88 0.86 5.54
CA PRO A 36 11.11 -0.36 5.76
C PRO A 36 9.78 -0.13 6.49
N LEU A 37 9.72 0.86 7.39
CA LEU A 37 8.46 1.23 8.06
C LEU A 37 7.40 1.76 7.09
N TYR A 38 7.83 2.51 6.08
CA TYR A 38 6.95 3.09 5.08
C TYR A 38 6.44 2.00 4.13
N ASP A 39 7.33 1.10 3.70
CA ASP A 39 7.00 -0.04 2.84
C ASP A 39 5.98 -0.97 3.53
N ILE A 40 6.19 -1.26 4.81
CA ILE A 40 5.25 -2.04 5.63
C ILE A 40 3.89 -1.34 5.70
N GLY A 41 3.88 -0.02 5.96
CA GLY A 41 2.65 0.76 5.97
C GLY A 41 1.91 0.70 4.63
N ALA A 42 2.62 0.87 3.52
CA ALA A 42 2.05 0.78 2.18
C ALA A 42 1.46 -0.60 1.88
N VAL A 43 2.14 -1.69 2.29
CA VAL A 43 1.62 -3.06 2.13
C VAL A 43 0.37 -3.29 2.99
N VAL A 44 0.34 -2.79 4.23
CA VAL A 44 -0.86 -2.91 5.08
C VAL A 44 -2.04 -2.18 4.46
N VAL A 45 -1.85 -0.95 4.00
CA VAL A 45 -2.93 -0.18 3.34
C VAL A 45 -3.38 -0.85 2.04
N PHE A 46 -2.45 -1.45 1.28
CA PHE A 46 -2.77 -2.22 0.08
C PHE A 46 -3.67 -3.43 0.40
N LEU A 47 -3.33 -4.19 1.43
CA LEU A 47 -4.11 -5.36 1.87
C LEU A 47 -5.49 -4.96 2.37
N LEU A 48 -5.61 -3.86 3.12
CA LEU A 48 -6.90 -3.33 3.57
C LEU A 48 -7.78 -2.89 2.40
N ALA A 49 -7.20 -2.21 1.41
CA ALA A 49 -7.94 -1.78 0.23
C ALA A 49 -8.39 -2.98 -0.63
N LEU A 50 -7.54 -4.00 -0.78
CA LEU A 50 -7.90 -5.29 -1.42
C LEU A 50 -9.02 -6.00 -0.67
N TYR A 51 -8.93 -6.09 0.66
CA TYR A 51 -9.95 -6.69 1.50
C TYR A 51 -11.32 -6.04 1.26
N GLY A 52 -11.39 -4.71 1.26
CA GLY A 52 -12.65 -4.01 0.99
C GLY A 52 -13.22 -4.26 -0.40
N ILE A 53 -12.37 -4.47 -1.42
CA ILE A 53 -12.84 -4.86 -2.75
C ILE A 53 -13.45 -6.27 -2.70
N PHE A 54 -12.78 -7.23 -2.08
CA PHE A 54 -13.28 -8.61 -1.98
C PHE A 54 -14.54 -8.75 -1.13
N THR A 55 -14.68 -7.96 -0.07
CA THR A 55 -15.84 -8.00 0.83
C THR A 55 -16.98 -7.07 0.40
N ASN A 56 -16.84 -6.36 -0.72
CA ASN A 56 -17.76 -5.29 -1.13
C ASN A 56 -18.01 -4.31 0.02
N GLN A 57 -16.95 -3.91 0.74
CA GLN A 57 -16.97 -2.85 1.73
C GLN A 57 -16.40 -1.56 1.15
N SER A 58 -17.01 -0.44 1.49
CA SER A 58 -16.55 0.90 1.12
C SER A 58 -15.30 1.31 1.92
N TYR A 59 -14.56 2.30 1.41
CA TYR A 59 -13.40 2.87 2.08
C TYR A 59 -13.73 3.32 3.51
N ASP A 60 -14.86 3.99 3.70
CA ASP A 60 -15.27 4.51 5.00
C ASP A 60 -15.51 3.38 6.02
N GLU A 61 -15.99 2.23 5.58
CA GLU A 61 -16.17 1.05 6.45
C GLU A 61 -14.83 0.44 6.86
N ILE A 62 -13.87 0.39 5.94
CA ILE A 62 -12.50 -0.07 6.22
C ILE A 62 -11.82 0.88 7.22
N VAL A 63 -11.95 2.19 7.02
CA VAL A 63 -11.39 3.20 7.95
C VAL A 63 -11.99 3.04 9.34
N ARG A 64 -13.32 2.86 9.44
CA ARG A 64 -13.98 2.61 10.74
C ARG A 64 -13.50 1.31 11.40
N LEU A 65 -13.28 0.26 10.63
CA LEU A 65 -12.71 -1.00 11.11
C LEU A 65 -11.32 -0.79 11.70
N VAL A 66 -10.49 -0.02 11.00
CA VAL A 66 -9.13 0.34 11.45
C VAL A 66 -9.20 1.21 12.72
N GLU A 67 -10.04 2.24 12.75
CA GLU A 67 -10.23 3.10 13.92
C GLU A 67 -10.69 2.31 15.15
N ASN A 68 -11.57 1.32 14.96
CA ASN A 68 -12.03 0.44 16.04
C ASN A 68 -10.95 -0.52 16.54
N LEU A 69 -9.95 -0.87 15.72
CA LEU A 69 -8.82 -1.71 16.14
C LEU A 69 -7.80 -0.95 16.99
N PHE A 70 -7.75 0.38 16.88
CA PHE A 70 -6.81 1.25 17.59
C PHE A 70 -7.44 2.01 18.78
N ARG A 71 -8.74 1.82 19.02
CA ARG A 71 -9.44 2.31 20.22
C ARG A 71 -9.44 1.25 21.32
#